data_AF-A0A7S0YR44-F1
#
_entry.id   AF-A0A7S0YR44-F1
#
_cell.length_a   1.000
_cell.length_b   1.000
_cell.length_c   1.000
_cell.angle_alpha   90.00
_cell.angle_beta   90.00
_cell.angle_gamma   90.00
#
_symmetry.space_group_name_H-M   'P 1'
#
loop_
_entity.id
_entity.type
_entity.pdbx_description
1 polymer ?
#
loop_
_entity_poly.entity_id
_entity_poly.type
_entity_poly.pdbx_seq_one_letter_code
_entity_poly.pdbx_strand_id
1 'polypeptide(L)'
;VTDSADEHTFVVVHLFRDGREDCALVDLWMRELTAEQPQVKFTRIFFSNAIPNYPEANLPTVLVYHKHDIVWSMVTMDALAPPQLLTRENGRKLFSSALTRVGAFKGRVLETRPDEGEQEQGG
;
A
#
# COMPACT_ATOMS: atom_id res chain seq x y z
N VAL A 1 4.79 -8.39 -26.73
CA VAL A 1 3.81 -8.34 -25.61
C VAL A 1 3.61 -6.86 -25.30
N THR A 2 2.43 -6.33 -25.59
CA THR A 2 2.07 -4.95 -25.24
C THR A 2 1.34 -5.03 -23.91
N ASP A 3 2.01 -4.61 -22.83
CA ASP A 3 1.41 -4.50 -21.50
C ASP A 3 0.37 -3.39 -21.57
N SER A 4 -0.90 -3.76 -21.76
CA SER A 4 -2.01 -2.87 -21.49
C SER A 4 -2.00 -2.65 -19.98
N ALA A 5 -1.28 -1.61 -19.53
CA ALA A 5 -1.54 -1.01 -18.24
C ALA A 5 -2.97 -0.47 -18.33
N ASP A 6 -3.95 -1.29 -17.96
CA ASP A 6 -5.33 -0.88 -17.82
C ASP A 6 -5.33 0.49 -17.14
N GLU A 7 -5.97 1.48 -17.76
CA GLU A 7 -5.90 2.88 -17.34
C GLU A 7 -6.44 3.10 -15.91
N HIS A 8 -7.03 2.05 -15.30
CA HIS A 8 -7.56 2.01 -13.94
C HIS A 8 -6.70 1.21 -12.95
N THR A 9 -5.51 0.75 -13.33
CA THR A 9 -4.66 -0.05 -12.44
C THR A 9 -3.66 0.81 -11.70
N PHE A 10 -3.65 0.67 -10.38
CA PHE A 10 -2.60 1.22 -9.52
C PHE A 10 -1.42 0.25 -9.48
N VAL A 11 -0.21 0.79 -9.57
CA VAL A 11 1.04 0.02 -9.45
C VAL A 11 1.82 0.52 -8.26
N VAL A 12 1.98 -0.32 -7.23
CA VAL A 12 2.72 -0.01 -6.02
C VAL A 12 4.09 -0.67 -6.11
N VAL A 13 5.15 0.14 -6.15
CA VAL A 13 6.54 -0.27 -6.31
C VAL A 13 7.28 -0.08 -4.99
N HIS A 14 7.85 -1.15 -4.44
CA HIS A 14 8.74 -1.11 -3.28
C HIS A 14 10.19 -1.26 -3.71
N LEU A 15 10.95 -0.18 -3.54
CA LEU A 15 12.40 -0.17 -3.64
C LEU A 15 12.97 -0.66 -2.32
N PHE A 16 13.68 -1.79 -2.37
CA PHE A 16 14.16 -2.48 -1.19
C PHE A 16 15.65 -2.85 -1.29
N ARG A 17 16.23 -3.16 -0.13
CA ARG A 17 17.53 -3.83 0.02
C ARG A 17 17.36 -5.00 0.99
N ASP A 18 17.99 -6.14 0.69
CA ASP A 18 18.06 -7.27 1.60
C ASP A 18 18.85 -6.95 2.88
N GLY A 19 18.48 -7.62 3.97
CA GLY A 19 19.15 -7.46 5.27
C GLY A 19 18.68 -6.28 6.11
N ARG A 20 17.70 -5.48 5.65
CA ARG A 20 17.06 -4.45 6.47
C ARG A 20 15.69 -4.88 6.98
N GLU A 21 15.46 -4.70 8.28
CA GLU A 21 14.21 -5.06 8.96
C GLU A 21 13.02 -4.20 8.49
N ASP A 22 13.26 -2.92 8.22
CA ASP A 22 12.24 -2.00 7.70
C ASP A 22 11.74 -2.43 6.30
N CYS A 23 12.63 -2.84 5.41
CA CYS A 23 12.28 -3.37 4.09
C CYS A 23 11.49 -4.68 4.21
N ALA A 24 11.90 -5.58 5.12
CA ALA A 24 11.16 -6.83 5.35
C ALA A 24 9.74 -6.57 5.88
N LEU A 25 9.56 -5.53 6.70
CA LEU A 25 8.25 -5.15 7.23
C LEU A 25 7.31 -4.59 6.14
N VAL A 26 7.82 -3.71 5.27
CA VAL A 26 7.05 -3.22 4.11
C VAL A 26 6.68 -4.36 3.16
N ASP A 27 7.61 -5.30 2.92
CA ASP A 27 7.34 -6.49 2.11
C ASP A 27 6.19 -7.34 2.67
N LEU A 28 6.18 -7.53 3.99
CA LEU A 28 5.11 -8.25 4.67
C LEU A 28 3.75 -7.57 4.44
N TRP A 29 3.67 -6.25 4.66
CA TRP A 29 2.44 -5.50 4.45
C TRP A 29 1.95 -5.56 2.99
N MET A 30 2.87 -5.48 2.02
CA MET A 30 2.52 -5.61 0.61
C MET A 30 1.95 -6.97 0.27
N ARG A 31 2.54 -8.06 0.80
CA ARG A 31 2.04 -9.42 0.61
C ARG A 31 0.62 -9.60 1.14
N GLU A 32 0.35 -9.08 2.34
CA GLU A 32 -0.99 -9.11 2.94
C GLU A 32 -2.00 -8.34 2.09
N LEU A 33 -1.65 -7.11 1.66
CA LEU A 33 -2.53 -6.25 0.86
C LEU A 33 -2.76 -6.79 -0.56
N THR A 34 -1.79 -7.49 -1.15
CA THR A 34 -1.92 -8.11 -2.47
C THR A 34 -3.08 -9.11 -2.49
N ALA A 35 -3.28 -9.87 -1.41
CA ALA A 35 -4.39 -10.81 -1.29
C ALA A 35 -5.75 -10.10 -1.14
N GLU A 36 -5.76 -8.90 -0.55
CA GLU A 36 -6.98 -8.13 -0.29
C GLU A 36 -7.42 -7.28 -1.51
N GLN A 37 -6.47 -6.88 -2.36
CA GLN A 37 -6.65 -5.84 -3.39
C GLN A 37 -6.15 -6.31 -4.76
N PRO A 38 -6.84 -7.30 -5.39
CA PRO A 38 -6.40 -7.90 -6.64
C PRO A 38 -6.35 -6.93 -7.83
N GLN A 39 -7.04 -5.78 -7.75
CA GLN A 39 -6.98 -4.74 -8.78
C GLN A 39 -5.71 -3.88 -8.72
N VAL A 40 -4.88 -4.01 -7.67
CA VAL A 40 -3.64 -3.26 -7.49
C VAL A 40 -2.45 -4.17 -7.75
N LYS A 41 -1.53 -3.74 -8.61
CA LYS A 41 -0.29 -4.47 -8.90
C LYS A 41 0.76 -4.07 -7.86
N PHE A 42 1.22 -5.01 -7.06
CA PHE A 42 2.34 -4.81 -6.14
C PHE A 42 3.62 -5.38 -6.76
N THR A 43 4.71 -4.60 -6.75
CA THR A 43 5.98 -4.98 -7.34
C THR A 43 7.14 -4.57 -6.44
N ARG A 44 8.19 -5.38 -6.42
CA ARG A 44 9.41 -5.13 -5.67
C ARG A 44 10.58 -5.00 -6.62
N ILE A 45 11.44 -4.02 -6.38
CA ILE A 45 12.63 -3.80 -7.19
C ILE A 45 13.81 -3.55 -6.25
N PHE A 46 14.92 -4.25 -6.50
CA PHE A 46 16.15 -3.98 -5.77
C PHE A 46 16.60 -2.55 -6.09
N PHE A 47 16.86 -1.74 -5.07
CA PHE A 47 17.04 -0.28 -5.23
C PHE A 47 18.04 0.11 -6.33
N SER A 48 19.17 -0.60 -6.40
CA SER A 48 20.25 -0.36 -7.37
C SER A 48 19.84 -0.66 -8.81
N ASN A 49 18.87 -1.56 -9.02
CA ASN A 49 18.35 -1.90 -10.35
C ASN A 49 17.35 -0.86 -10.86
N ALA A 50 16.70 -0.13 -9.96
CA ALA A 50 15.70 0.87 -10.34
C ALA A 50 16.34 2.23 -10.62
N ILE A 51 17.24 2.67 -9.73
CA ILE A 51 17.85 4.00 -9.80
C ILE A 51 19.34 3.88 -9.48
N PRO A 52 20.23 4.21 -10.44
CA PRO A 52 21.67 4.14 -10.21
C PRO A 52 22.08 5.13 -9.12
N ASN A 53 22.90 4.68 -8.16
CA ASN A 53 23.37 5.47 -7.02
C ASN A 53 22.26 6.00 -6.09
N TYR A 54 21.11 5.34 -6.01
CA TYR A 54 20.07 5.73 -5.06
C TYR A 54 20.56 5.55 -3.61
N PRO A 55 20.42 6.57 -2.75
CA PRO A 55 20.97 6.53 -1.40
C PRO A 55 20.24 5.49 -0.55
N GLU A 56 20.99 4.58 0.05
CA GLU A 56 20.43 3.50 0.87
C GLU A 56 19.71 4.03 2.11
N ALA A 57 20.07 5.22 2.59
CA ALA A 57 19.41 5.90 3.69
C ALA A 57 17.92 6.18 3.40
N ASN A 58 17.53 6.27 2.13
CA ASN A 58 16.16 6.54 1.71
C ASN A 58 15.28 5.28 1.65
N LEU A 59 15.86 4.11 1.87
CA LEU A 59 15.14 2.84 1.90
C LEU A 59 14.46 2.62 3.27
N PRO A 60 13.31 1.92 3.31
CA PRO A 60 12.51 1.48 2.15
C PRO A 60 11.85 2.67 1.46
N THR A 61 11.69 2.60 0.13
CA THR A 61 10.94 3.60 -0.64
C THR A 61 9.76 2.93 -1.32
N VAL A 62 8.57 3.50 -1.19
CA VAL A 62 7.37 3.03 -1.87
C VAL A 62 6.85 4.10 -2.80
N LEU A 63 6.58 3.74 -4.05
CA LEU A 63 6.03 4.62 -5.08
C LEU A 63 4.71 4.03 -5.56
N VAL A 64 3.68 4.85 -5.66
CA VAL A 64 2.37 4.45 -6.19
C VAL A 64 2.15 5.20 -7.49
N TYR A 65 2.03 4.44 -8.58
CA TYR A 65 1.75 4.94 -9.91
C TYR A 65 0.29 4.72 -10.27
N HIS A 66 -0.30 5.69 -10.95
CA HIS A 66 -1.59 5.59 -11.59
C HIS A 66 -1.56 6.42 -12.88
N LYS A 67 -1.96 5.83 -14.01
CA LYS A 67 -1.92 6.47 -15.34
C LYS A 67 -0.55 7.06 -15.73
N HIS A 68 0.54 6.40 -15.33
CA HIS A 68 1.95 6.82 -15.52
C HIS A 68 2.42 7.98 -14.62
N ASP A 69 1.56 8.55 -13.78
CA ASP A 69 1.93 9.57 -12.80
C ASP A 69 2.15 8.95 -11.42
N ILE A 70 3.08 9.53 -10.64
CA ILE A 70 3.26 9.19 -9.23
C ILE A 70 2.17 9.93 -8.43
N VAL A 71 1.22 9.18 -7.89
CA VAL A 71 0.13 9.75 -7.06
C VAL A 71 0.48 9.77 -5.58
N TRP A 72 1.43 8.94 -5.16
CA TRP A 72 1.93 8.93 -3.79
C TRP A 72 3.32 8.31 -3.71
N SER A 73 4.12 8.82 -2.78
CA SER A 73 5.44 8.30 -2.49
C SER A 73 5.74 8.38 -1.01
N MET A 74 6.44 7.39 -0.51
CA MET A 74 6.98 7.35 0.85
C MET A 74 8.46 7.04 0.73
N VAL A 75 9.29 7.92 1.31
CA VAL A 75 10.74 7.75 1.36
C VAL A 75 11.09 7.54 2.83
N THR A 76 11.59 6.35 3.18
CA THR A 76 11.75 5.87 4.56
C THR A 76 10.44 5.65 5.31
N MET A 77 10.50 4.84 6.36
CA MET A 77 9.35 4.59 7.24
C MET A 77 8.87 5.87 7.96
N ASP A 78 9.76 6.81 8.23
CA ASP A 78 9.45 8.04 8.97
C ASP A 78 8.45 8.94 8.21
N ALA A 79 8.45 8.84 6.87
CA ALA A 79 7.49 9.54 6.03
C ALA A 79 6.04 9.02 6.18
N LEU A 80 5.84 7.82 6.72
CA LEU A 80 4.50 7.29 7.00
C LEU A 80 3.99 7.74 8.37
N ALA A 81 4.83 7.60 9.40
CA ALA A 81 4.54 8.01 10.76
C ALA A 81 5.83 7.99 11.60
N PRO A 82 5.86 8.73 12.72
CA PRO A 82 6.99 8.68 13.64
C PRO A 82 7.19 7.25 14.18
N PRO A 83 8.44 6.86 14.50
CA PRO A 83 8.79 5.50 14.88
C PRO A 83 8.04 4.97 16.11
N GLN A 84 7.56 5.86 17.00
CA GLN A 84 6.74 5.43 18.14
C GLN A 84 5.36 4.88 17.73
N LEU A 85 4.83 5.30 16.58
CA LEU A 85 3.51 4.88 16.10
C LEU A 85 3.59 3.78 15.03
N LEU A 86 4.78 3.56 14.47
CA LEU A 86 5.02 2.67 13.34
C LEU A 86 5.24 1.21 13.80
N THR A 87 4.28 0.67 14.55
CA THR A 87 4.27 -0.75 14.91
C THR A 87 3.84 -1.61 13.72
N ARG A 88 4.06 -2.93 13.76
CA ARG A 88 3.65 -3.85 12.68
C ARG A 88 2.17 -3.73 12.31
N GLU A 89 1.28 -3.66 13.31
CA GLU A 89 -0.17 -3.52 13.08
C GLU A 89 -0.57 -2.11 12.66
N ASN A 90 -0.06 -1.08 13.35
CA ASN A 90 -0.44 0.30 13.06
C ASN A 90 0.14 0.77 11.73
N GLY A 91 1.38 0.38 11.42
CA GLY A 91 2.04 0.67 10.14
C GLY A 91 1.26 0.10 8.95
N ARG A 92 0.77 -1.15 9.03
CA ARG A 92 -0.11 -1.71 7.98
C ARG A 92 -1.39 -0.89 7.81
N LYS A 93 -2.05 -0.52 8.91
CA LYS A 93 -3.29 0.28 8.88
C LYS A 93 -3.05 1.64 8.25
N LEU A 94 -1.98 2.33 8.65
CA LEU A 94 -1.59 3.62 8.08
C LEU A 94 -1.25 3.51 6.59
N PHE A 95 -0.47 2.49 6.21
CA PHE A 95 -0.11 2.23 4.82
C PHE A 95 -1.35 1.95 3.96
N SER A 96 -2.27 1.09 4.43
CA SER A 96 -3.53 0.81 3.76
C SER A 96 -4.43 2.05 3.66
N SER A 97 -4.48 2.86 4.72
CA SER A 97 -5.23 4.11 4.73
C SER A 97 -4.68 5.13 3.74
N ALA A 98 -3.35 5.25 3.63
CA ALA A 98 -2.69 6.11 2.63
C ALA A 98 -3.05 5.68 1.21
N LEU A 99 -2.99 4.37 0.92
CA LEU A 99 -3.38 3.79 -0.37
C LEU A 99 -4.88 4.00 -0.68
N THR A 100 -5.74 3.90 0.34
CA THR A 100 -7.17 4.20 0.19
C THR A 100 -7.41 5.67 -0.13
N ARG A 101 -6.67 6.58 0.53
CA ARG A 101 -6.81 8.04 0.36
C ARG A 101 -6.40 8.51 -1.04
N VAL A 102 -5.47 7.81 -1.68
CA VAL A 102 -5.05 8.09 -3.08
C VAL A 102 -5.97 7.39 -4.09
N GLY A 103 -6.99 6.67 -3.64
CA GLY A 103 -7.95 5.95 -4.47
C GLY A 103 -7.46 4.60 -4.97
N ALA A 104 -6.30 4.10 -4.51
CA ALA A 104 -5.76 2.81 -4.95
C ALA A 104 -6.64 1.63 -4.51
N PHE A 105 -7.28 1.75 -3.35
CA PHE A 105 -8.25 0.78 -2.87
C PHE A 105 -9.66 1.33 -3.05
N LYS A 106 -10.51 0.54 -3.71
CA LYS A 106 -11.95 0.77 -3.64
C LYS A 106 -12.34 0.51 -2.19
N GLY A 107 -12.82 1.53 -1.51
CA GLY A 107 -13.23 1.42 -0.12
C GLY A 107 -14.13 0.20 0.04
N ARG A 108 -13.62 -0.87 0.65
CA ARG A 108 -14.49 -1.67 1.48
C ARG A 108 -14.84 -0.74 2.62
N VAL A 109 -15.97 -0.06 2.48
CA VAL A 109 -16.80 0.18 3.64
C VAL A 109 -16.89 -1.20 4.30
N LEU A 110 -16.16 -1.39 5.39
CA LEU A 110 -16.57 -2.40 6.35
C LEU A 110 -17.90 -1.87 6.82
N GLU A 111 -18.95 -2.19 6.07
CA GLU A 111 -20.32 -1.95 6.48
C GLU A 111 -20.45 -2.87 7.67
N THR A 112 -20.23 -2.30 8.86
CA THR A 112 -20.90 -2.79 10.05
C THR A 112 -22.36 -2.79 9.66
N ARG A 113 -22.83 -3.95 9.20
CA ARG A 113 -24.23 -4.21 8.94
C ARG A 113 -24.97 -3.68 10.17
N PRO A 114 -25.79 -2.62 10.05
CA PRO A 114 -26.75 -2.37 11.09
C PRO A 114 -27.61 -3.63 11.15
N ASP A 115 -27.65 -4.22 12.34
CA ASP A 115 -28.39 -5.41 12.70
C ASP A 115 -29.82 -5.32 12.15
N GLU A 116 -30.31 -6.46 11.68
CA GLU A 116 -31.52 -6.60 10.88
C GLU A 116 -32.73 -5.93 11.54
N GLY A 117 -33.60 -5.41 10.66
CA GLY A 117 -34.72 -4.56 11.02
C GLY A 117 -35.62 -5.14 12.09
N GLU A 118 -36.00 -4.24 12.99
CA GLU A 118 -37.22 -4.21 13.78
C GLU A 118 -38.36 -4.90 13.00
N GLN A 119 -38.81 -6.07 13.45
CA GLN A 119 -40.06 -6.64 12.97
C GLN A 119 -41.20 -5.95 13.73
N GLU A 120 -41.77 -4.93 13.09
CA GLU A 120 -43.12 -4.50 13.37
C GLU A 120 -44.09 -5.63 13.00
N GLN A 121 -44.77 -6.21 13.99
CA GLN A 121 -46.09 -6.82 13.78
C GLN A 121 -47.06 -6.14 14.74
N GLY A 122 -47.97 -5.35 14.17
CA GLY A 122 -49.04 -4.67 14.88
C GLY A 122 -50.37 -5.41 14.82
N GLY A 123 -51.38 -4.78 15.42
CA GLY A 123 -52.80 -5.07 15.23
C GLY A 123 -53.35 -6.16 16.14
#